data_AF-A0A6L8GLG3-F1
#
_entry.id   AF-A0A6L8GLG3-F1
#
_cell.length_a   1.000
_cell.length_b   1.000
_cell.length_c   1.000
_cell.angle_alpha   90.00
_cell.angle_beta   90.00
_cell.angle_gamma   90.00
#
_symmetry.space_group_name_H-M   'P 1'
#
loop_
_entity.id
_entity.type
_entity.pdbx_description
1 polymer ?
#
loop_
_entity_poly.entity_id
_entity_poly.type
_entity_poly.pdbx_seq_one_letter_code
_entity_poly.pdbx_strand_id
1 'polypeptide(L)'
;MIDRAHHIYRVARDGGPAHVIESGGEWRELDGELFGRYAAGAPVDPAGLGLLAPLEPSKIVAVGLNYRDHAAEMNKPLPAEPLIFLKPSTAVV
;
A
#
# COMPACT_ATOMS: atom_id res chain seq x y z
N MET A 1 14.13 -17.60 -10.12
CA MET A 1 12.95 -17.14 -10.88
C MET A 1 12.65 -15.77 -10.34
N ILE A 2 12.94 -14.71 -11.12
CA ILE A 2 12.73 -13.33 -10.66
C ILE A 2 11.21 -13.14 -10.68
N ASP A 3 10.61 -13.10 -9.50
CA ASP A 3 9.21 -12.76 -9.30
C ASP A 3 8.95 -11.45 -10.03
N ARG A 4 7.98 -11.42 -10.95
CA ARG A 4 7.67 -10.16 -11.63
C ARG A 4 7.17 -9.19 -10.55
N ALA A 5 7.57 -7.93 -10.63
CA ALA A 5 6.96 -6.94 -9.75
C ALA A 5 5.45 -6.92 -10.05
N HIS A 6 4.66 -7.15 -9.01
CA HIS A 6 3.21 -7.16 -9.05
C HIS A 6 2.72 -6.04 -8.13
N HIS A 7 1.76 -5.22 -8.59
CA HIS A 7 1.08 -4.27 -7.70
C HIS A 7 -0.15 -4.94 -7.11
N ILE A 8 -0.39 -4.76 -5.81
CA ILE A 8 -1.58 -5.27 -5.14
C ILE A 8 -2.46 -4.10 -4.74
N TYR A 9 -3.73 -4.19 -5.08
CA TYR A 9 -4.75 -3.19 -4.76
C TYR A 9 -5.83 -3.82 -3.90
N ARG A 10 -6.42 -3.01 -3.02
CA ARG A 10 -7.71 -3.34 -2.39
C ARG A 10 -8.80 -2.58 -3.13
N VAL A 11 -9.86 -3.28 -3.51
CA VAL A 11 -10.94 -2.73 -4.35
C VAL A 11 -12.29 -3.06 -3.75
N ALA A 12 -13.27 -2.19 -3.98
CA ALA A 12 -14.66 -2.46 -3.66
C ALA A 12 -15.27 -3.47 -4.64
N ARG A 13 -16.01 -4.47 -4.13
CA ARG A 13 -16.75 -5.48 -4.91
C ARG A 13 -18.13 -5.73 -4.31
N ASP A 14 -18.98 -6.36 -5.11
CA ASP A 14 -20.22 -6.96 -4.63
C ASP A 14 -19.87 -8.07 -3.63
N GLY A 15 -20.28 -7.90 -2.37
CA GLY A 15 -19.93 -8.80 -1.26
C GLY A 15 -18.82 -8.29 -0.33
N GLY A 16 -18.20 -7.14 -0.65
CA GLY A 16 -17.26 -6.45 0.22
C GLY A 16 -15.90 -6.17 -0.43
N PRO A 17 -14.96 -5.56 0.31
CA PRO A 17 -13.61 -5.30 -0.20
C PRO A 17 -12.83 -6.58 -0.51
N ALA A 18 -12.08 -6.59 -1.62
CA ALA A 18 -11.21 -7.69 -2.02
C ALA A 18 -9.85 -7.18 -2.51
N HIS A 19 -8.84 -8.06 -2.57
CA HIS A 19 -7.54 -7.73 -3.15
C HIS A 19 -7.41 -8.23 -4.59
N VAL A 20 -6.73 -7.45 -5.43
CA VAL A 20 -6.42 -7.79 -6.82
C VAL A 20 -4.94 -7.53 -7.11
N ILE A 21 -4.40 -8.27 -8.06
CA ILE A 21 -3.00 -8.22 -8.49
C ILE A 21 -2.96 -7.64 -9.90
N GLU A 22 -2.10 -6.64 -10.13
CA GLU A 22 -1.78 -6.10 -11.45
C GLU A 22 -0.35 -6.50 -11.84
N SER A 23 -0.19 -6.95 -13.09
CA SER A 23 1.12 -7.20 -13.67
C SER A 23 1.14 -6.93 -15.17
N GLY A 24 1.88 -5.90 -15.59
CA GLY A 24 2.06 -5.61 -17.01
C GLY A 24 0.76 -5.30 -17.74
N GLY A 25 -0.20 -4.68 -17.04
CA GLY A 25 -1.53 -4.34 -17.54
C GLY A 25 -2.60 -5.42 -17.34
N GLU A 26 -2.22 -6.63 -16.91
CA GLU A 26 -3.18 -7.68 -16.59
C GLU A 26 -3.62 -7.59 -15.12
N TRP A 27 -4.94 -7.60 -14.90
CA TRP A 27 -5.54 -7.55 -13.57
C TRP A 27 -6.22 -8.88 -13.25
N ARG A 28 -5.93 -9.41 -12.07
CA ARG A 28 -6.49 -10.68 -11.59
C ARG A 28 -6.86 -10.59 -10.12
N GLU A 29 -7.79 -11.43 -9.69
CA GLU A 29 -8.05 -11.60 -8.26
C GLU A 29 -6.80 -12.10 -7.54
N LEU A 30 -6.61 -11.67 -6.29
CA LEU A 30 -5.67 -12.30 -5.39
C LEU A 30 -6.37 -13.53 -4.80
N ASP A 31 -5.90 -14.73 -5.15
CA ASP A 31 -6.39 -16.00 -4.60
C ASP A 31 -5.43 -16.48 -3.50
N GLY A 32 -5.91 -16.54 -2.25
CA GLY A 32 -5.12 -16.91 -1.08
C GLY A 32 -4.95 -15.78 -0.06
N GLU A 33 -3.81 -15.75 0.62
CA GLU A 33 -3.55 -14.84 1.75
C GLU A 33 -2.57 -13.74 1.35
N LEU A 34 -2.97 -12.47 1.48
CA LEU A 34 -2.16 -11.30 1.10
C LEU A 34 -0.72 -11.30 1.67
N PHE A 35 -0.58 -11.68 2.94
CA PHE A 35 0.71 -11.74 3.63
C PHE A 35 1.26 -13.17 3.76
N GLY A 36 0.54 -14.15 3.20
CA GLY A 36 0.89 -15.55 3.19
C GLY A 36 1.22 -16.00 1.78
N ARG A 37 0.68 -17.16 1.38
CA ARG A 37 0.79 -17.64 0.00
C ARG A 37 -0.45 -17.21 -0.78
N TYR A 38 -0.23 -16.66 -1.96
CA TYR A 38 -1.28 -16.31 -2.90
C TYR A 38 -0.87 -16.65 -4.34
N ALA A 39 -1.85 -16.66 -5.22
CA ALA A 39 -1.70 -16.81 -6.67
C ALA A 39 -2.59 -15.81 -7.40
N ALA A 40 -2.32 -15.63 -8.70
CA ALA A 40 -3.20 -14.85 -9.57
C ALA A 40 -4.42 -15.69 -9.96
N GLY A 41 -5.59 -15.28 -9.51
CA GLY A 41 -6.87 -15.94 -9.74
C GLY A 41 -7.52 -15.54 -11.06
N ALA A 42 -8.84 -15.37 -11.01
CA ALA A 42 -9.65 -15.03 -12.17
C ALA A 42 -9.28 -13.64 -12.75
N PRO A 43 -9.36 -13.45 -14.08
CA PRO A 43 -9.21 -12.14 -14.70
C PRO A 43 -10.22 -11.14 -14.17
N VAL A 44 -9.78 -9.89 -14.03
CA VAL A 44 -10.56 -8.77 -13.55
C VAL A 44 -10.48 -7.66 -14.59
N ASP A 45 -11.61 -7.06 -14.95
CA ASP A 45 -11.61 -5.78 -15.64
C ASP A 45 -11.34 -4.67 -14.61
N PRO A 46 -10.25 -3.90 -14.74
CA PRO A 46 -9.98 -2.77 -13.85
C PRO A 46 -10.95 -1.59 -14.09
N ALA A 47 -11.64 -1.55 -15.23
CA ALA A 47 -12.56 -0.47 -15.56
C ALA A 47 -13.70 -0.42 -14.52
N GLY A 48 -13.83 0.72 -13.85
CA GLY A 48 -14.90 0.95 -12.87
C GLY A 48 -14.65 0.36 -11.48
N LEU A 49 -13.48 -0.22 -11.21
CA LEU A 49 -13.14 -0.62 -9.84
C LEU A 49 -12.97 0.60 -8.93
N GLY A 50 -13.68 0.58 -7.80
CA GLY A 50 -13.44 1.54 -6.71
C GLY A 50 -12.19 1.14 -5.94
N LEU A 51 -11.09 1.88 -6.12
CA LEU A 51 -9.89 1.70 -5.32
C LEU A 51 -10.15 2.11 -3.86
N LEU A 52 -9.65 1.31 -2.94
CA LEU A 52 -9.67 1.56 -1.50
C LEU A 52 -8.23 1.74 -1.00
N ALA A 53 -8.07 2.24 0.23
CA ALA A 53 -6.82 2.07 0.95
C ALA A 53 -6.36 0.60 0.88
N PRO A 54 -5.08 0.31 0.56
CA PRO A 54 -4.63 -1.05 0.29
C PRO A 54 -4.73 -1.97 1.51
N LEU A 55 -4.74 -1.39 2.71
CA LEU A 55 -4.75 -2.09 4.00
C LEU A 55 -5.60 -1.34 5.03
N GLU A 56 -5.99 -2.06 6.09
CA GLU A 56 -6.62 -1.53 7.29
C GLU A 56 -5.65 -1.68 8.47
N PRO A 57 -4.67 -0.77 8.62
CA PRO A 57 -3.62 -0.93 9.62
C PRO A 57 -4.16 -0.73 11.04
N SER A 58 -3.66 -1.52 12.00
CA SER A 58 -3.95 -1.30 13.43
C SER A 58 -3.22 -0.09 14.01
N LYS A 59 -2.08 0.28 13.40
CA LYS A 59 -1.26 1.44 13.78
C LYS A 59 -0.53 2.00 12.56
N ILE A 60 -0.29 3.31 12.55
CA ILE A 60 0.54 3.98 11.53
C ILE A 60 1.70 4.65 12.26
N VAL A 61 2.91 4.15 12.04
CA VAL A 61 4.16 4.71 12.57
C VAL A 61 4.81 5.52 11.46
N ALA A 62 5.01 6.81 11.68
CA ALA A 62 5.55 7.74 10.69
C ALA A 62 6.88 8.33 11.16
N VAL A 63 7.70 8.74 10.18
CA VAL A 63 9.01 9.35 10.40
C VAL A 63 8.98 10.80 9.96
N GLY A 64 9.31 11.72 10.86
CA GLY A 64 9.50 13.14 10.56
C GLY A 64 10.92 13.41 10.05
N LEU A 65 11.08 14.50 9.30
CA LEU A 65 12.36 15.03 8.80
C LEU A 65 13.31 13.94 8.25
N ASN A 66 12.85 13.19 7.25
CA ASN A 66 13.57 12.03 6.69
C ASN A 66 14.21 12.30 5.30
N TYR A 67 14.28 13.57 4.88
CA TYR A 67 14.88 13.99 3.60
C TYR A 67 15.95 15.05 3.86
N ARG A 68 17.19 14.79 3.41
CA ARG A 68 18.33 15.67 3.68
C ARG A 68 18.15 17.07 3.11
N ASP A 69 17.71 17.14 1.86
CA ASP A 69 17.51 18.41 1.15
C ASP A 69 16.41 19.25 1.81
N HIS A 70 15.32 18.61 2.26
CA HIS A 70 14.26 19.28 2.99
C HIS A 70 14.72 19.80 4.36
N ALA A 71 15.59 19.06 5.06
CA ALA A 71 16.19 19.54 6.30
C ALA A 71 17.07 20.78 6.07
N ALA A 72 17.85 20.79 4.99
CA ALA A 72 18.65 21.94 4.59
C ALA A 72 17.77 23.16 4.24
N GLU A 73 16.69 22.96 3.47
CA GLU A 73 15.71 24.00 3.13
C GLU A 73 15.11 24.68 4.37
N MET A 74 14.79 23.88 5.40
CA MET A 74 14.23 24.38 6.66
C MET A 74 15.29 24.92 7.63
N ASN A 75 16.57 24.94 7.27
CA ASN A 75 17.70 25.23 8.17
C ASN A 75 17.65 24.40 9.47
N LYS A 76 17.24 23.13 9.36
CA LYS A 76 17.19 22.20 10.48
C LYS A 76 18.39 21.23 10.42
N PRO A 77 19.08 20.98 11.54
CA PRO A 77 20.08 19.92 11.58
C PRO A 77 19.41 18.56 11.33
N LEU A 78 20.14 17.64 10.71
CA LEU A 78 19.68 16.26 10.60
C LEU A 78 19.57 15.66 12.01
N PRO A 79 18.46 14.99 12.34
CA PRO A 79 18.29 14.40 13.65
C PRO A 79 19.26 13.22 13.82
N ALA A 80 19.83 13.07 15.02
CA ALA A 80 20.74 11.96 15.34
C ALA A 80 20.02 10.60 15.41
N GLU A 81 18.71 10.64 15.65
CA GLU A 81 17.81 9.49 15.75
C GLU A 81 16.50 9.78 14.97
N PRO A 82 15.78 8.76 14.47
CA PRO A 82 14.52 8.98 13.76
C PRO A 82 13.46 9.66 14.62
N LEU A 83 12.86 10.72 14.08
CA LEU A 83 11.73 11.40 14.73
C LEU A 83 10.43 10.62 14.48
N ILE A 84 10.05 9.75 15.41
CA ILE A 84 8.87 8.88 15.27
C ILE A 84 7.62 9.54 15.84
N PHE A 85 6.50 9.42 15.12
CA PHE A 85 5.16 9.78 15.60
C PHE A 85 4.09 8.81 15.10
N LEU A 86 2.89 8.88 15.70
CA LEU A 86 1.75 8.04 15.34
C LEU A 86 0.67 8.84 14.62
N LYS A 87 0.04 8.22 13.61
CA LYS A 87 -1.28 8.63 13.13
C LYS A 87 -2.32 7.56 13.53
N PRO A 88 -3.55 7.97 13.89
CA PRO A 88 -4.61 7.02 14.18
C PRO A 88 -4.99 6.24 12.90
N SER A 89 -5.38 4.97 13.05
CA SER A 89 -5.82 4.12 11.93
C SER A 89 -7.02 4.71 11.18
N THR A 90 -7.85 5.50 11.87
CA THR A 90 -8.99 6.23 11.30
C THR A 90 -8.62 7.37 10.34
N ALA A 91 -7.33 7.70 10.19
CA ALA A 91 -6.86 8.70 9.24
C ALA A 91 -6.64 8.14 7.82
N VAL A 92 -6.80 6.84 7.61
CA VAL A 92 -6.66 6.16 6.32
C VAL A 92 -7.92 6.36 5.47
N VAL A 93 -7.72 6.65 4.18
CA VAL A 93 -8.78 6.78 3.15
C VAL A 93 -8.41 5.99 1.91
#